data_AF-A0A160PUF0-F1
#
_entry.id   AF-A0A160PUF0-F1
#
_cell.length_a   1.000
_cell.length_b   1.000
_cell.length_c   1.000
_cell.angle_alpha   90.00
_cell.angle_beta   90.00
_cell.angle_gamma   90.00
#
_symmetry.space_group_name_H-M   'P 1'
#
loop_
_entity.id
_entity.type
_entity.pdbx_description
1 polymer ?
#
loop_
_entity_poly.entity_id
_entity_poly.type
_entity_poly.pdbx_seq_one_letter_code
_entity_poly.pdbx_strand_id
1 'polypeptide(L)'
;MASERTAIINGTWMDFEMRERFERAQLEAEERMMETFFSYASRWIETRTNAQGKKLSQGVKDDYFRYIKSDRLSYWADYALCAITVADVREWYSDTIQDGKLTSMARSYSMMKSVMETAVEDGIIPTNPCKVRGGGNTKTGKRLIPQPMPSLKRTLVHCRVSTFVWLLLLLPAHFDSVKSLRYEPPMSMFILIAADL
;
A
#
# COMPACT_ATOMS: atom_id res chain seq x y z
N MET A 1 1.30 52.53 13.59
CA MET A 1 0.83 53.82 13.06
C MET A 1 1.58 54.32 11.81
N ALA A 2 2.93 54.42 11.77
CA ALA A 2 3.64 54.89 10.56
C ALA A 2 3.69 53.85 9.40
N SER A 3 3.79 52.56 9.72
CA SER A 3 3.82 51.48 8.73
C SER A 3 2.47 51.26 8.02
N GLU A 4 1.35 51.43 8.74
CA GLU A 4 0.00 51.21 8.22
C GLU A 4 -0.40 52.25 7.16
N ARG A 5 -0.06 53.53 7.40
CA ARG A 5 -0.33 54.61 6.44
C ARG A 5 0.44 54.40 5.13
N THR A 6 1.68 53.90 5.24
CA THR A 6 2.53 53.60 4.09
C THR A 6 1.96 52.44 3.25
N ALA A 7 1.39 51.42 3.91
CA ALA A 7 0.76 50.27 3.25
C ALA A 7 -0.57 50.59 2.52
N ILE A 8 -1.33 51.58 3.02
CA ILE A 8 -2.54 52.05 2.32
C ILE A 8 -2.16 52.83 1.06
N ILE A 9 -1.13 53.69 1.16
CA ILE A 9 -0.68 54.56 0.06
C ILE A 9 -0.06 53.74 -1.09
N ASN A 10 0.66 52.66 -0.79
CA ASN A 10 1.28 51.81 -1.82
C ASN A 10 0.34 50.68 -2.34
N GLY A 11 -0.94 50.68 -1.92
CA GLY A 11 -1.92 49.67 -2.34
C GLY A 11 -1.62 48.25 -1.87
N THR A 12 -0.66 48.07 -0.95
CA THR A 12 -0.24 46.75 -0.42
C THR A 12 -0.95 46.44 0.92
N TRP A 13 -1.97 47.21 1.29
CA TRP A 13 -2.75 46.98 2.50
C TRP A 13 -3.56 45.68 2.38
N MET A 14 -3.03 44.61 2.96
CA MET A 14 -3.78 43.40 3.24
C MET A 14 -4.51 43.55 4.58
N ASP A 15 -5.81 43.28 4.57
CA ASP A 15 -6.63 43.15 5.77
C ASP A 15 -6.01 42.16 6.78
N PHE A 16 -6.20 42.40 8.07
CA PHE A 16 -5.60 41.59 9.13
C PHE A 16 -6.03 40.11 9.03
N GLU A 17 -7.32 39.85 8.77
CA GLU A 17 -7.81 38.47 8.61
C GLU A 17 -7.20 37.81 7.38
N MET A 18 -6.99 38.58 6.31
CA MET A 18 -6.34 38.09 5.10
C MET A 18 -4.90 37.68 5.40
N ARG A 19 -4.13 38.50 6.14
CA ARG A 19 -2.76 38.15 6.55
C ARG A 19 -2.72 36.87 7.38
N GLU A 20 -3.58 36.73 8.38
CA GLU A 20 -3.64 35.51 9.20
C GLU A 20 -4.02 34.26 8.39
N ARG A 21 -4.91 34.38 7.40
CA ARG A 21 -5.25 33.27 6.50
C ARG A 21 -4.06 32.85 5.65
N PHE A 22 -3.30 33.81 5.13
CA PHE A 22 -2.09 33.52 4.36
C PHE A 22 -1.03 32.86 5.23
N GLU A 23 -0.75 33.39 6.43
CA GLU A 23 0.21 32.80 7.36
C GLU A 23 -0.19 31.37 7.74
N ARG A 24 -1.46 31.12 8.08
CA ARG A 24 -1.96 29.77 8.34
C ARG A 24 -1.80 28.84 7.15
N ALA A 25 -2.15 29.30 5.95
CA ALA A 25 -1.99 28.50 4.74
C ALA A 25 -0.52 28.16 4.43
N GLN A 26 0.42 29.06 4.76
CA GLN A 26 1.86 28.80 4.65
C GLN A 26 2.29 27.73 5.66
N LEU A 27 1.91 27.87 6.93
CA LEU A 27 2.23 26.89 7.98
C LEU A 27 1.67 25.50 7.64
N GLU A 28 0.42 25.42 7.20
CA GLU A 28 -0.21 24.16 6.77
C GLU A 28 0.48 23.55 5.53
N ALA A 29 1.04 24.37 4.64
CA ALA A 29 1.83 23.88 3.52
C ALA A 29 3.19 23.32 3.99
N GLU A 30 3.87 24.03 4.88
CA GLU A 30 5.13 23.58 5.51
C GLU A 30 4.93 22.28 6.28
N GLU A 31 3.88 22.17 7.08
CA GLU A 31 3.52 20.96 7.82
C GLU A 31 3.26 19.78 6.88
N ARG A 32 2.54 19.99 5.77
CA ARG A 32 2.31 18.95 4.76
C ARG A 32 3.60 18.50 4.09
N MET A 33 4.53 19.42 3.82
CA MET A 33 5.85 19.08 3.26
C MET A 33 6.71 18.26 4.23
N MET A 34 6.54 18.50 5.54
CA MET A 34 7.25 17.78 6.61
C MET A 34 6.53 16.50 7.05
N GLU A 35 5.37 16.17 6.47
CA GLU A 35 4.69 14.91 6.74
C GLU A 35 5.62 13.72 6.42
N THR A 36 5.66 12.74 7.32
CA THR A 36 6.48 11.55 7.13
C THR A 36 5.91 10.66 6.03
N PHE A 37 6.78 9.92 5.35
CA PHE A 37 6.39 8.96 4.35
C PHE A 37 5.42 7.91 4.92
N PHE A 38 5.62 7.45 6.16
CA PHE A 38 4.70 6.50 6.80
C PHE A 38 3.28 7.06 6.93
N SER A 39 3.13 8.29 7.43
CA SER A 39 1.82 8.93 7.62
C SER A 39 1.11 9.09 6.29
N TYR A 40 1.79 9.69 5.32
CA TYR A 40 1.24 9.94 3.99
C TYR A 40 0.88 8.63 3.29
N ALA A 41 1.79 7.65 3.27
CA ALA A 41 1.58 6.38 2.60
C ALA A 41 0.44 5.58 3.26
N SER A 42 0.30 5.62 4.58
CA SER A 42 -0.80 4.95 5.28
C SER A 42 -2.15 5.52 4.86
N ARG A 43 -2.28 6.84 4.83
CA ARG A 43 -3.48 7.54 4.34
C ARG A 43 -3.76 7.18 2.87
N TRP A 44 -2.73 7.16 2.04
CA TRP A 44 -2.84 6.78 0.62
C TRP A 44 -3.32 5.33 0.42
N ILE A 45 -2.84 4.38 1.22
CA ILE A 45 -3.28 2.96 1.14
C ILE A 45 -4.78 2.84 1.46
N GLU A 46 -5.29 3.66 2.36
CA GLU A 46 -6.69 3.61 2.78
C GLU A 46 -7.64 4.23 1.75
N THR A 47 -7.24 5.35 1.13
CA THR A 47 -8.06 6.13 0.22
C THR A 47 -7.97 5.68 -1.24
N ARG A 48 -6.88 5.01 -1.63
CA ARG A 48 -6.65 4.64 -3.03
C ARG A 48 -7.74 3.74 -3.60
N THR A 49 -8.17 4.10 -4.81
CA THR A 49 -9.00 3.28 -5.68
C THR A 49 -8.17 2.77 -6.87
N ASN A 50 -8.54 1.59 -7.37
CA ASN A 50 -7.97 1.07 -8.61
C ASN A 50 -8.61 1.76 -9.82
N ALA A 51 -8.10 1.50 -11.03
CA ALA A 51 -8.63 2.07 -12.28
C ALA A 51 -10.14 1.84 -12.49
N GLN A 52 -10.69 0.77 -11.87
CA GLN A 52 -12.10 0.40 -11.89
C GLN A 52 -12.92 1.08 -10.77
N GLY A 53 -12.37 2.07 -10.06
CA GLY A 53 -13.02 2.77 -8.94
C GLY A 53 -13.17 1.94 -7.66
N LYS A 54 -12.70 0.69 -7.66
CA LYS A 54 -12.80 -0.19 -6.48
C LYS A 54 -11.68 0.10 -5.48
N LYS A 55 -12.02 0.12 -4.19
CA LYS A 55 -11.03 0.16 -3.10
C LYS A 55 -10.09 -1.05 -3.18
N LEU A 56 -8.86 -0.87 -2.71
CA LEU A 56 -7.90 -1.96 -2.56
C LEU A 56 -8.47 -3.08 -1.69
N SER A 57 -8.21 -4.33 -2.09
CA SER A 57 -8.52 -5.51 -1.27
C SER A 57 -7.70 -5.48 0.02
N GLN A 58 -8.25 -6.02 1.11
CA GLN A 58 -7.56 -6.05 2.41
C GLN A 58 -6.17 -6.67 2.31
N GLY A 59 -6.02 -7.80 1.61
CA GLY A 59 -4.71 -8.44 1.44
C GLY A 59 -3.68 -7.57 0.72
N VAL A 60 -4.10 -6.69 -0.19
CA VAL A 60 -3.18 -5.73 -0.86
C VAL A 60 -2.77 -4.63 0.10
N LYS A 61 -3.70 -4.16 0.95
CA LYS A 61 -3.38 -3.18 2.01
C LYS A 61 -2.39 -3.78 3.00
N ASP A 62 -2.60 -5.01 3.43
CA ASP A 62 -1.73 -5.71 4.36
C ASP A 62 -0.31 -5.90 3.77
N ASP A 63 -0.21 -6.24 2.48
CA ASP A 63 1.06 -6.31 1.77
C ASP A 63 1.79 -4.96 1.73
N TYR A 64 1.07 -3.86 1.49
CA TYR A 64 1.64 -2.51 1.48
C TYR A 64 2.08 -2.06 2.87
N PHE A 65 1.28 -2.33 3.90
CA PHE A 65 1.68 -2.06 5.28
C PHE A 65 2.90 -2.88 5.69
N ARG A 66 3.02 -4.13 5.23
CA ARG A 66 4.22 -4.94 5.44
C ARG A 66 5.45 -4.28 4.80
N TYR A 67 5.32 -3.75 3.58
CA TYR A 67 6.45 -3.10 2.91
C TYR A 67 7.02 -1.94 3.72
N ILE A 68 6.15 -1.12 4.30
CA ILE A 68 6.55 0.06 5.10
C ILE A 68 6.96 -0.32 6.51
N LYS A 69 6.29 -1.25 7.19
CA LYS A 69 6.55 -1.51 8.62
C LYS A 69 7.77 -2.40 8.87
N SER A 70 8.03 -3.37 8.00
CA SER A 70 9.00 -4.43 8.32
C SER A 70 9.87 -4.89 7.16
N ASP A 71 9.63 -4.43 5.93
CA ASP A 71 10.42 -4.80 4.75
C ASP A 71 11.26 -3.62 4.27
N ARG A 72 11.57 -3.59 2.97
CA ARG A 72 12.50 -2.65 2.31
C ARG A 72 12.14 -1.17 2.42
N LEU A 73 10.88 -0.81 2.67
CA LEU A 73 10.48 0.60 2.81
C LEU A 73 10.51 1.09 4.27
N SER A 74 10.81 0.23 5.24
CA SER A 74 10.93 0.62 6.66
C SER A 74 11.97 1.69 6.91
N TYR A 75 13.08 1.68 6.16
CA TYR A 75 14.09 2.73 6.20
C TYR A 75 13.53 4.13 5.90
N TRP A 76 12.52 4.21 5.03
CA TRP A 76 11.93 5.49 4.60
C TRP A 76 10.78 5.94 5.49
N ALA A 77 10.29 5.11 6.41
CA ALA A 77 9.06 5.35 7.16
C ALA A 77 9.05 6.71 7.88
N ASP A 78 10.18 7.05 8.53
CA ASP A 78 10.32 8.26 9.35
C ASP A 78 10.83 9.48 8.56
N TYR A 79 11.15 9.32 7.27
CA TYR A 79 11.63 10.42 6.43
C TYR A 79 10.47 11.34 6.06
N ALA A 80 10.70 12.65 6.14
CA ALA A 80 9.81 13.63 5.55
C ALA A 80 9.74 13.46 4.03
N LEU A 81 8.57 13.62 3.42
CA LEU A 81 8.38 13.48 1.97
C LEU A 81 9.33 14.39 1.17
N CYS A 82 9.57 15.61 1.65
CA CYS A 82 10.45 16.58 1.01
C CYS A 82 11.94 16.23 1.11
N ALA A 83 12.33 15.40 2.08
CA ALA A 83 13.72 15.04 2.33
C ALA A 83 14.21 13.89 1.42
N ILE A 84 13.30 13.15 0.79
CA ILE A 84 13.64 12.00 -0.05
C ILE A 84 14.17 12.50 -1.40
N THR A 85 15.49 12.33 -1.64
CA THR A 85 16.11 12.77 -2.89
C THR A 85 16.24 11.65 -3.93
N VAL A 86 16.47 12.03 -5.19
CA VAL A 86 16.74 11.08 -6.29
C VAL A 86 18.03 10.30 -6.04
N ALA A 87 19.02 10.92 -5.41
CA ALA A 87 20.31 10.28 -5.13
C ALA A 87 20.14 9.15 -4.11
N ASP A 88 19.46 9.45 -3.00
CA ASP A 88 19.23 8.49 -1.93
C ASP A 88 18.40 7.28 -2.41
N VAL A 89 17.38 7.53 -3.25
CA VAL A 89 16.58 6.44 -3.84
C VAL A 89 17.41 5.58 -4.79
N ARG A 90 18.36 6.16 -5.52
CA ARG A 90 19.25 5.40 -6.42
C ARG A 90 20.23 4.54 -5.64
N GLU A 91 20.85 5.08 -4.60
CA GLU A 91 21.76 4.37 -3.71
C GLU A 91 21.05 3.22 -2.99
N TRP A 92 19.90 3.53 -2.38
CA TRP A 92 19.06 2.51 -1.76
C TRP A 92 18.67 1.41 -2.76
N TYR A 93 18.31 1.76 -4.00
CA TYR A 93 17.98 0.78 -5.03
C TYR A 93 19.18 -0.12 -5.38
N SER A 94 20.39 0.45 -5.52
CA SER A 94 21.60 -0.31 -5.86
C SER A 94 22.08 -1.22 -4.75
N ASP A 95 21.83 -0.87 -3.50
CA ASP A 95 22.20 -1.71 -2.36
C ASP A 95 21.19 -2.84 -2.21
N THR A 96 19.91 -2.49 -2.28
CA THR A 96 18.78 -3.40 -2.06
C THR A 96 18.68 -4.51 -3.13
N ILE A 97 19.17 -4.26 -4.36
CA ILE A 97 19.14 -5.25 -5.44
C ILE A 97 20.15 -6.40 -5.23
N GLN A 98 21.20 -6.19 -4.43
CA GLN A 98 22.26 -7.17 -4.18
C GLN A 98 21.75 -8.40 -3.41
N ASP A 99 20.65 -8.26 -2.67
CA ASP A 99 19.96 -9.34 -1.95
C ASP A 99 19.40 -10.46 -2.86
N GLY A 100 19.34 -10.23 -4.18
CA GLY A 100 18.81 -11.18 -5.17
C GLY A 100 17.26 -11.33 -5.17
N LYS A 101 16.54 -10.64 -4.28
CA LYS A 101 15.07 -10.67 -4.19
C LYS A 101 14.40 -9.63 -5.12
N LEU A 102 14.69 -9.74 -6.42
CA LEU A 102 14.27 -8.77 -7.44
C LEU A 102 12.75 -8.48 -7.44
N THR A 103 11.90 -9.51 -7.34
CA THR A 103 10.43 -9.33 -7.39
C THR A 103 9.88 -8.55 -6.19
N SER A 104 10.36 -8.82 -4.97
CA SER A 104 9.93 -8.08 -3.76
C SER A 104 10.41 -6.63 -3.84
N MET A 105 11.63 -6.42 -4.35
CA MET A 105 12.17 -5.09 -4.55
C MET A 105 11.34 -4.29 -5.59
N ALA A 106 11.03 -4.89 -6.74
CA ALA A 106 10.20 -4.25 -7.76
C ALA A 106 8.82 -3.84 -7.23
N ARG A 107 8.19 -4.69 -6.41
CA ARG A 107 6.90 -4.39 -5.78
C ARG A 107 7.00 -3.21 -4.80
N SER A 108 8.02 -3.23 -3.95
CA SER A 108 8.29 -2.16 -2.98
C SER A 108 8.57 -0.83 -3.70
N TYR A 109 9.44 -0.84 -4.71
CA TYR A 109 9.75 0.33 -5.54
C TYR A 109 8.50 0.84 -6.27
N SER A 110 7.69 -0.04 -6.84
CA SER A 110 6.47 0.36 -7.56
C SER A 110 5.45 1.01 -6.64
N MET A 111 5.31 0.50 -5.42
CA MET A 111 4.48 1.12 -4.39
C MET A 111 5.01 2.50 -4.03
N MET A 112 6.29 2.62 -3.65
CA MET A 112 6.91 3.90 -3.28
C MET A 112 6.78 4.92 -4.41
N LYS A 113 7.06 4.51 -5.65
CA LYS A 113 6.88 5.36 -6.83
C LYS A 113 5.44 5.87 -6.94
N SER A 114 4.43 5.00 -6.77
CA SER A 114 3.02 5.40 -6.87
C SER A 114 2.62 6.38 -5.76
N VAL A 115 3.11 6.17 -4.53
CA VAL A 115 2.86 7.08 -3.40
C VAL A 115 3.46 8.46 -3.69
N MET A 116 4.70 8.51 -4.17
CA MET A 116 5.37 9.77 -4.50
C MET A 116 4.76 10.46 -5.75
N GLU A 117 4.19 9.71 -6.69
CA GLU A 117 3.42 10.30 -7.80
C GLU A 117 2.18 11.02 -7.27
N THR A 118 1.41 10.40 -6.38
CA THR A 118 0.25 11.06 -5.77
C THR A 118 0.67 12.26 -4.91
N ALA A 119 1.82 12.21 -4.22
CA ALA A 119 2.32 13.36 -3.47
C ALA A 119 2.68 14.56 -4.36
N VAL A 120 3.08 14.31 -5.61
CA VAL A 120 3.27 15.36 -6.63
C VAL A 120 1.92 15.90 -7.10
N GLU A 121 0.95 15.02 -7.35
CA GLU A 121 -0.42 15.41 -7.74
C GLU A 121 -1.12 16.25 -6.66
N ASP A 122 -0.90 15.92 -5.38
CA ASP A 122 -1.38 16.67 -4.22
C ASP A 122 -0.61 17.99 -4.00
N GLY A 123 0.46 18.24 -4.75
CA GLY A 123 1.29 19.45 -4.65
C GLY A 123 2.18 19.53 -3.40
N ILE A 124 2.37 18.42 -2.67
CA ILE A 124 3.22 18.37 -1.47
C ILE A 124 4.69 18.42 -1.85
N ILE A 125 5.05 17.71 -2.94
CA ILE A 125 6.42 17.69 -3.46
C ILE A 125 6.43 18.17 -4.92
N PRO A 126 7.48 18.89 -5.35
CA PRO A 126 7.53 19.44 -6.70
C PRO A 126 7.86 18.39 -7.77
N THR A 127 8.53 17.29 -7.40
CA THR A 127 8.99 16.28 -8.36
C THR A 127 9.14 14.92 -7.68
N ASN A 128 8.77 13.86 -8.40
CA ASN A 128 8.94 12.50 -7.92
C ASN A 128 10.43 12.08 -7.90
N PRO A 129 10.99 11.67 -6.74
CA PRO A 129 12.38 11.21 -6.63
C PRO A 129 12.63 9.83 -7.26
N CYS A 130 11.59 9.00 -7.46
CA CYS A 130 11.68 7.63 -7.97
C CYS A 130 11.91 7.56 -9.50
N LYS A 131 13.12 7.94 -9.93
CA LYS A 131 13.53 8.00 -11.36
C LYS A 131 14.46 6.86 -11.80
N VAL A 132 14.49 5.73 -11.09
CA VAL A 132 15.33 4.57 -11.43
C VAL A 132 14.75 3.83 -12.65
N ARG A 133 15.58 3.65 -13.69
CA ARG A 133 15.17 2.94 -14.92
C ARG A 133 14.96 1.45 -14.63
N GLY A 134 13.78 0.94 -14.97
CA GLY A 134 13.44 -0.48 -14.75
C GLY A 134 13.13 -0.83 -13.29
N GLY A 135 13.10 0.15 -12.38
CA GLY A 135 12.97 -0.09 -10.94
C GLY A 135 11.75 -0.91 -10.54
N GLY A 136 10.62 -0.71 -11.24
CA GLY A 136 9.36 -1.42 -10.98
C GLY A 136 9.11 -2.64 -11.86
N ASN A 137 9.99 -2.96 -12.81
CA ASN A 137 9.72 -3.98 -13.82
C ASN A 137 10.81 -5.05 -13.82
N THR A 138 10.64 -6.09 -13.00
CA THR A 138 11.58 -7.21 -12.94
C THR A 138 11.05 -8.40 -13.74
N LYS A 139 11.81 -8.80 -14.76
CA LYS A 139 11.64 -10.12 -15.39
C LYS A 139 12.21 -11.17 -14.45
N THR A 140 11.37 -12.05 -13.93
CA THR A 140 11.85 -13.18 -13.10
C THR A 140 12.66 -14.13 -13.99
N GLY A 141 13.93 -14.36 -13.65
CA GLY A 141 14.80 -15.29 -14.38
C GLY A 141 14.45 -16.78 -14.14
N LYS A 142 13.56 -17.07 -13.18
CA LYS A 142 13.01 -18.42 -13.02
C LYS A 142 12.07 -18.71 -14.19
N ARG A 143 12.55 -19.50 -15.15
CA ARG A 143 11.62 -20.28 -15.99
C ARG A 143 10.83 -21.16 -15.04
N LEU A 144 9.53 -20.89 -14.91
CA LEU A 144 8.60 -21.90 -14.44
C LEU A 144 8.61 -22.99 -15.52
N ILE A 145 9.47 -23.98 -15.36
CA ILE A 145 9.45 -25.16 -16.20
C ILE A 145 8.26 -25.97 -15.69
N PRO A 146 7.13 -26.06 -16.44
CA PRO A 146 6.07 -26.96 -16.04
C PRO A 146 6.67 -28.35 -15.90
N GLN A 147 6.41 -29.01 -14.76
CA GLN A 147 6.93 -30.36 -14.56
C GLN A 147 6.35 -31.28 -15.64
N PRO A 148 7.17 -32.16 -16.25
CA PRO A 148 6.67 -33.10 -17.25
C PRO A 148 5.55 -33.98 -16.65
N MET A 149 4.45 -34.15 -17.39
CA MET A 149 3.22 -34.83 -16.95
C MET A 149 3.38 -36.14 -16.16
N PRO A 150 4.34 -37.05 -16.45
CA PRO A 150 4.48 -38.29 -15.68
C PRO A 150 4.97 -38.09 -14.24
N SER A 151 5.75 -37.05 -13.93
CA SER A 151 6.17 -36.78 -12.54
C SER A 151 5.04 -36.16 -11.72
N LEU A 152 4.20 -35.31 -12.35
CA LEU A 152 3.04 -34.67 -11.70
C LEU A 152 2.07 -35.69 -11.09
N LYS A 153 1.81 -36.80 -11.82
CA LYS A 153 0.93 -37.89 -11.34
C LYS A 153 1.50 -38.59 -10.10
N ARG A 154 2.82 -38.77 -10.02
CA ARG A 154 3.50 -39.42 -8.88
C ARG A 154 3.46 -38.55 -7.62
N THR A 155 3.55 -37.23 -7.77
CA THR A 155 3.45 -36.29 -6.65
C THR A 155 2.01 -36.17 -6.13
N LEU A 156 1.01 -36.22 -7.02
CA LEU A 156 -0.41 -36.21 -6.63
C LEU A 156 -0.81 -37.43 -5.79
N VAL A 157 -0.21 -38.61 -6.04
CA VAL A 157 -0.44 -39.84 -5.26
C VAL A 157 0.04 -39.72 -3.81
N HIS A 158 1.02 -38.86 -3.53
CA HIS A 158 1.55 -38.64 -2.18
C HIS A 158 0.95 -37.42 -1.47
N CYS A 159 0.24 -36.54 -2.20
CA CYS A 159 -0.51 -35.43 -1.61
C CYS A 159 -1.80 -35.98 -0.97
N ARG A 160 -1.83 -35.98 0.37
CA ARG A 160 -3.02 -36.27 1.21
C ARG A 160 -4.14 -35.21 1.10
N VAL A 161 -4.44 -34.74 -0.12
CA VAL A 161 -5.65 -33.95 -0.46
C VAL A 161 -6.73 -34.87 -1.07
N SER A 162 -6.49 -36.18 -1.06
CA SER A 162 -7.37 -37.19 -1.66
C SER A 162 -8.79 -37.21 -1.08
N THR A 163 -9.00 -36.75 0.15
CA THR A 163 -10.35 -36.75 0.74
C THR A 163 -11.26 -35.68 0.15
N PHE A 164 -10.70 -34.54 -0.29
CA PHE A 164 -11.52 -33.42 -0.82
C PHE A 164 -11.89 -33.61 -2.30
N VAL A 165 -11.04 -34.28 -3.07
CA VAL A 165 -11.29 -34.55 -4.50
C VAL A 165 -12.33 -35.67 -4.67
N TRP A 166 -12.33 -36.66 -3.78
CA TRP A 166 -13.33 -37.74 -3.80
C TRP A 166 -14.74 -37.27 -3.43
N LEU A 167 -14.87 -36.27 -2.56
CA LEU A 167 -16.19 -35.70 -2.19
C LEU A 167 -16.84 -34.91 -3.34
N LEU A 168 -16.04 -34.35 -4.25
CA LEU A 168 -16.51 -33.59 -5.42
C LEU A 168 -16.85 -34.46 -6.63
N LEU A 169 -16.36 -35.70 -6.67
CA LEU A 169 -16.55 -36.62 -7.80
C LEU A 169 -17.67 -37.66 -7.60
N LEU A 170 -18.17 -37.84 -6.38
CA LEU A 170 -19.21 -38.84 -6.06
C LEU A 170 -20.63 -38.29 -5.87
N LEU A 171 -20.86 -36.99 -6.07
CA LEU A 171 -22.20 -36.42 -6.02
C LEU A 171 -22.63 -35.92 -7.41
N PRO A 172 -23.44 -36.68 -8.17
CA PRO A 172 -24.17 -36.10 -9.27
C PRO A 172 -25.29 -35.22 -8.68
N ALA A 173 -25.39 -34.00 -9.19
CA ALA A 173 -26.43 -32.99 -8.96
C ALA A 173 -26.19 -31.95 -7.85
N HIS A 174 -26.30 -30.70 -8.32
CA HIS A 174 -26.73 -29.50 -7.59
C HIS A 174 -25.66 -28.56 -6.99
N PHE A 175 -24.74 -28.07 -7.83
CA PHE A 175 -23.91 -26.89 -7.52
C PHE A 175 -24.68 -25.54 -7.60
N ASP A 176 -25.98 -25.55 -7.93
CA ASP A 176 -26.73 -24.31 -8.20
C ASP A 176 -27.42 -23.67 -6.97
N SER A 177 -27.18 -24.16 -5.75
CA SER A 177 -27.83 -23.59 -4.54
C SER A 177 -26.89 -23.46 -3.34
N VAL A 178 -25.75 -22.79 -3.53
CA VAL A 178 -24.87 -22.36 -2.41
C VAL A 178 -24.81 -20.83 -2.26
N LYS A 179 -25.53 -20.06 -3.10
CA LYS A 179 -25.56 -18.59 -3.03
C LYS A 179 -26.67 -17.97 -2.17
N SER A 180 -27.60 -18.73 -1.60
CA SER A 180 -28.79 -18.18 -0.94
C SER A 180 -28.90 -18.41 0.57
N LEU A 181 -27.98 -19.12 1.22
CA LEU A 181 -28.06 -19.32 2.67
C LEU A 181 -27.40 -18.16 3.42
N ARG A 182 -28.20 -17.15 3.74
CA ARG A 182 -27.95 -16.26 4.88
C ARG A 182 -27.94 -17.13 6.14
N TYR A 183 -26.81 -17.14 6.85
CA TYR A 183 -26.71 -17.70 8.19
C TYR A 183 -27.19 -16.63 9.17
N GLU A 184 -28.33 -16.88 9.81
CA GLU A 184 -28.90 -16.06 10.87
C GLU A 184 -28.80 -16.89 12.16
N PRO A 185 -27.99 -16.48 13.16
CA PRO A 185 -27.76 -17.31 14.34
C PRO A 185 -28.99 -17.28 15.27
N PRO A 186 -29.55 -18.45 15.67
CA PRO A 186 -30.56 -18.47 16.70
C PRO A 186 -29.93 -18.19 18.08
N MET A 187 -30.39 -17.10 18.68
CA MET A 187 -30.20 -16.73 20.08
C MET A 187 -30.81 -17.79 21.01
N SER A 188 -29.96 -18.58 21.64
CA SER A 188 -30.26 -19.42 22.81
C SER A 188 -28.92 -19.95 23.34
N MET A 189 -28.21 -19.17 24.16
CA MET A 189 -28.40 -19.08 25.61
C MET A 189 -28.01 -20.39 26.30
N PHE A 190 -26.84 -20.33 26.97
CA PHE A 190 -26.49 -20.99 28.23
C PHE A 190 -26.82 -22.48 28.41
N ILE A 191 -25.80 -23.30 28.76
CA ILE A 191 -25.72 -24.08 30.01
C ILE A 191 -24.55 -25.10 29.97
N LEU A 192 -23.68 -24.97 30.99
CA LEU A 192 -22.80 -25.95 31.65
C LEU A 192 -21.53 -26.49 30.94
N ILE A 193 -20.41 -25.82 31.25
CA ILE A 193 -19.09 -26.45 31.46
C ILE A 193 -18.90 -26.56 32.99
N ALA A 194 -18.71 -27.78 33.50
CA ALA A 194 -17.83 -28.16 34.64
C ALA A 194 -18.30 -29.46 35.30
N ALA A 195 -17.73 -30.61 34.89
CA ALA A 195 -17.62 -31.80 35.72
C ALA A 195 -16.41 -32.63 35.23
N ASP A 196 -15.50 -32.93 36.17
CA ASP A 196 -14.42 -33.93 36.13
C ASP A 196 -13.36 -33.85 35.02
N LEU A 197 -12.25 -33.14 35.30
CA LEU A 197 -10.94 -33.71 35.69
C LEU A 197 -9.89 -32.60 35.91
#